data_AF-A0A1Y6JQF9-F1
#
_entry.id   AF-A0A1Y6JQF9-F1
#
_cell.length_a   1.000
_cell.length_b   1.000
_cell.length_c   1.000
_cell.angle_alpha   90.00
_cell.angle_beta   90.00
_cell.angle_gamma   90.00
#
_symmetry.space_group_name_H-M   'P 1'
#
loop_
_entity.id
_entity.type
_entity.pdbx_description
1 polymer ?
#
loop_
_entity_poly.entity_id
_entity_poly.type
_entity_poly.pdbx_seq_one_letter_code
_entity_poly.pdbx_strand_id
1 'polypeptide(L)' 'MFDDVMGLMKVCTGRFTEGATDAFASSIVAEVLTPILKDIDSLRSFSEGYQRQVLIIDGILEEAQILQAKSEGPET' A
#
# COMPACT_ATOMS: atom_id res chain seq x y z
N MET A 1 -1.08 -4.40 9.11
CA MET A 1 -1.86 -5.43 8.38
C MET A 1 -1.33 -5.70 6.99
N PHE A 2 -1.26 -4.70 6.09
CA PHE A 2 -0.74 -4.93 4.72
C PHE A 2 0.77 -5.25 4.72
N ASP A 3 1.54 -4.55 5.54
CA ASP A 3 2.99 -4.81 5.72
C ASP A 3 3.26 -6.19 6.34
N ASP A 4 2.38 -6.66 7.23
CA ASP A 4 2.52 -7.98 7.86
C ASP A 4 2.30 -9.11 6.84
N VAL A 5 1.27 -8.99 6.00
CA VAL A 5 0.99 -9.94 4.91
C VAL A 5 2.13 -9.93 3.89
N MET A 6 2.65 -8.74 3.56
CA MET A 6 3.81 -8.58 2.68
C MET A 6 5.06 -9.26 3.26
N GLY A 7 5.34 -9.03 4.55
CA GLY A 7 6.46 -9.64 5.25
C GLY A 7 6.38 -11.16 5.24
N LEU A 8 5.20 -11.71 5.55
CA LEU A 8 4.96 -13.15 5.49
C LEU A 8 5.16 -13.71 4.07
N MET A 9 4.62 -13.05 3.05
CA MET A 9 4.79 -13.46 1.65
C MET A 9 6.26 -13.47 1.22
N LYS A 10 7.04 -12.43 1.58
CA LYS A 10 8.47 -12.37 1.28
C LYS A 10 9.24 -13.53 1.93
N VAL A 11 8.92 -13.87 3.18
CA VAL A 11 9.52 -15.01 3.87
C VAL A 11 9.16 -16.33 3.20
N CYS A 12 7.88 -16.55 2.87
CA CYS A 12 7.42 -17.77 2.21
C CYS A 12 8.05 -17.95 0.82
N THR A 13 8.06 -16.91 -0.01
CA THR A 13 8.67 -16.96 -1.35
C THR A 13 10.19 -17.18 -1.26
N GLY A 14 10.86 -16.54 -0.29
CA GLY A 14 12.29 -16.76 -0.05
C GLY A 14 12.61 -18.23 0.26
N ARG A 15 11.89 -18.83 1.21
CA ARG A 15 12.06 -20.25 1.58
C ARG A 15 11.78 -21.20 0.41
N PHE A 16 10.74 -20.92 -0.39
CA PHE A 16 10.45 -21.74 -1.57
C PHE A 16 11.56 -21.62 -2.61
N THR A 17 12.05 -20.41 -2.86
CA THR A 17 13.11 -20.13 -3.83
C THR A 17 14.43 -20.81 -3.45
N GLU A 18 14.78 -20.81 -2.16
CA GLU A 18 15.96 -21.51 -1.64
C GLU A 18 15.90 -23.03 -1.86
N GLY A 19 14.70 -23.61 -1.79
CA GLY A 19 14.47 -25.05 -2.02
C GLY A 19 14.20 -25.42 -3.48
N ALA A 20 14.04 -24.45 -4.38
CA ALA A 20 13.66 -24.68 -5.78
C ALA A 20 14.87 -25.06 -6.63
N THR A 21 15.34 -26.31 -6.49
CA THR A 21 16.56 -26.79 -7.18
C THR A 21 16.31 -27.34 -8.58
N ASP A 22 15.06 -27.70 -8.90
CA ASP A 22 14.70 -28.25 -10.21
C ASP A 22 14.09 -27.19 -11.14
N ALA A 23 14.03 -27.52 -12.43
CA ALA A 23 13.57 -26.60 -13.48
C ALA A 23 12.09 -26.22 -13.35
N PHE A 24 11.24 -27.12 -12.83
CA PHE A 24 9.82 -26.85 -12.63
C PHE A 24 9.60 -25.94 -11.41
N ALA A 25 10.30 -26.21 -10.31
CA ALA A 25 10.29 -25.31 -9.15
C ALA A 25 10.82 -23.92 -9.52
N SER A 26 11.87 -23.85 -10.34
CA SER A 26 12.41 -22.59 -10.87
C SER A 26 11.39 -21.84 -11.74
N SER A 27 10.61 -22.55 -12.57
CA SER A 27 9.57 -21.91 -13.38
C SER A 27 8.44 -21.35 -12.51
N ILE A 28 8.06 -22.04 -11.42
CA ILE A 28 7.09 -21.50 -10.44
C ILE A 28 7.61 -20.19 -9.82
N VAL A 29 8.89 -20.13 -9.43
CA VAL A 29 9.48 -18.90 -8.88
C VAL A 29 9.40 -17.76 -9.90
N ALA A 30 9.80 -18.02 -11.15
CA ALA A 30 9.92 -17.00 -12.18
C ALA A 30 8.55 -16.53 -12.71
N GLU A 31 7.63 -17.46 -12.95
CA GLU A 31 6.39 -17.19 -13.68
C GLU A 31 5.20 -16.93 -12.76
N VAL A 32 5.27 -17.34 -11.49
CA VAL A 32 4.16 -17.20 -10.54
C VAL A 32 4.55 -16.33 -9.36
N LEU A 33 5.56 -16.71 -8.60
CA LEU A 33 5.86 -16.03 -7.34
C LEU A 33 6.43 -14.63 -7.55
N THR A 34 7.32 -14.45 -8.54
CA THR A 34 7.92 -13.15 -8.84
C THR A 34 6.87 -12.13 -9.31
N PRO A 35 5.97 -12.45 -10.26
CA PRO A 35 4.88 -11.54 -10.65
C PRO A 35 3.95 -11.20 -9.48
N ILE A 36 3.54 -12.20 -8.67
CA ILE A 36 2.67 -11.94 -7.52
C ILE A 36 3.34 -10.98 -6.53
N LEU A 37 4.63 -11.16 -6.22
CA LEU A 37 5.36 -10.23 -5.35
C LEU A 37 5.36 -8.81 -5.91
N LYS A 38 5.56 -8.66 -7.22
CA LYS A 38 5.52 -7.35 -7.89
C LYS A 38 4.13 -6.70 -7.83
N ASP A 39 3.08 -7.48 -8.03
CA ASP A 39 1.70 -6.99 -7.97
C ASP A 39 1.34 -6.54 -6.56
N ILE A 40 1.73 -7.29 -5.54
CA ILE A 40 1.52 -6.89 -4.14
C ILE A 40 2.31 -5.63 -3.81
N ASP A 41 3.56 -5.49 -4.26
CA ASP A 41 4.35 -4.26 -4.04
C ASP A 41 3.73 -3.05 -4.75
N SER A 42 3.11 -3.26 -5.91
CA SER A 42 2.36 -2.23 -6.63
C SER A 42 1.11 -1.81 -5.87
N LEU A 43 0.36 -2.77 -5.31
CA LEU A 43 -0.82 -2.50 -4.47
C LEU A 43 -0.44 -1.74 -3.19
N ARG A 44 0.68 -2.08 -2.57
CA ARG A 44 1.21 -1.35 -1.40
C ARG A 44 1.48 0.12 -1.74
N SER A 45 2.22 0.35 -2.83
CA SER A 45 2.55 1.71 -3.29
C SER A 45 1.29 2.51 -3.63
N PHE A 46 0.30 1.87 -4.24
CA PHE A 46 -1.00 2.48 -4.49
C PHE A 46 -1.73 2.86 -3.19
N SER A 47 -1.76 1.96 -2.20
CA SER A 47 -2.37 2.20 -0.90
C SER A 47 -1.71 3.37 -0.16
N GLU A 48 -0.37 3.46 -0.17
CA GLU A 48 0.37 4.59 0.43
C GLU A 48 0.01 5.91 -0.26
N GLY A 49 -0.09 5.90 -1.61
CA GLY A 49 -0.52 7.05 -2.38
C GLY A 49 -1.94 7.49 -2.06
N TYR A 50 -2.86 6.52 -1.94
CA TYR A 50 -4.26 6.77 -1.57
C TYR A 50 -4.37 7.38 -0.16
N GLN A 51 -3.67 6.83 0.82
CA GLN A 51 -3.65 7.36 2.20
C GLN A 51 -3.13 8.79 2.24
N ARG A 52 -2.10 9.12 1.46
CA ARG A 52 -1.60 10.49 1.35
C ARG A 52 -2.67 11.45 0.81
N GLN A 53 -3.44 11.02 -0.19
CA GLN A 53 -4.52 11.84 -0.75
C GLN A 53 -5.65 12.07 0.28
N VAL A 54 -6.01 11.04 1.04
CA VAL A 54 -6.99 11.17 2.13
C VAL A 54 -6.56 12.23 3.14
N LEU A 55 -5.31 12.19 3.62
CA LEU A 55 -4.78 13.19 4.56
C LEU A 55 -4.81 14.62 4.00
N ILE A 56 -4.53 14.79 2.70
CA ILE A 56 -4.61 16.10 2.05
C ILE A 56 -6.05 16.61 2.03
N ILE A 57 -7.00 15.74 1.66
CA ILE A 57 -8.43 16.08 1.63
C ILE A 57 -8.91 16.46 3.03
N ASP A 58 -8.56 15.68 4.06
CA ASP A 58 -8.93 15.95 5.44
C ASP A 58 -8.41 17.32 5.90
N GLY A 59 -7.15 17.65 5.56
CA GLY A 59 -6.58 18.97 5.84
C GLY A 59 -7.32 20.12 5.14
N ILE A 60 -7.67 19.95 3.86
CA ILE A 60 -8.47 20.95 3.11
C ILE A 60 -9.85 21.13 3.74
N LEU A 61 -10.48 20.04 4.20
CA LEU A 61 -11.78 20.09 4.84
C LEU A 61 -11.72 20.82 6.19
N GLU A 62 -10.68 20.57 7.00
CA GLU A 62 -10.45 21.34 8.25
C GLU A 62 -10.24 22.83 7.96
N GLU A 63 -9.40 23.18 6.99
CA GLU A 63 -9.17 24.57 6.60
C GLU A 63 -10.47 25.26 6.16
N ALA A 64 -11.28 24.59 5.33
CA ALA A 64 -12.56 25.11 4.89
C ALA A 64 -13.54 25.36 6.06
N GLN A 65 -13.58 24.45 7.04
CA GLN A 65 -14.40 24.61 8.24
C GLN A 65 -13.95 25.80 9.09
N ILE A 66 -12.64 26.00 9.26
CA ILE A 66 -12.09 27.16 9.98
C ILE A 66 -12.46 28.47 9.28
N LEU A 67 -12.35 28.51 7.95
CA LEU A 67 -12.72 29.69 7.16
C LEU A 67 -14.22 29.98 7.24
N GLN A 68 -15.07 28.94 7.20
CA GLN A 68 -16.51 29.08 7.37
C GLN A 68 -16.84 29.66 8.75
N ALA A 69 -16.32 29.07 9.82
CA ALA A 69 -16.56 29.54 11.19
C ALA A 69 -16.08 30.99 11.40
N LYS A 70 -14.98 31.39 10.73
CA LYS A 70 -14.49 32.78 10.74
C LYS A 70 -15.39 33.74 9.96
N SER A 71 -15.98 33.28 8.86
CA SER A 71 -16.94 34.06 8.06
C SER A 71 -18.29 34.23 8.76
N GLU A 72 -18.64 33.31 9.65
CA GLU A 72 -19.84 33.33 10.49
C GLU A 72 -19.63 34.07 11.83
N GLY A 73 -18.46 34.69 12.04
CA GLY A 73 -18.19 35.59 13.17
C GLY A 73 -19.10 36.83 13.16
N PRO A 74 -19.42 37.41 14.33
CA PRO A 74 -20.75 37.90 14.67
C PRO A 74 -21.24 39.00 13.73
N GLU A 75 -22.46 38.84 13.21
CA GLU A 75 -23.29 40.01 12.96
C GLU A 75 -23.47 40.72 14.31
N THR A 76 -22.93 41.94 14.40
CA THR A 76 -22.94 42.93 15.51
C THR A 76 -21.78 42.92 16.50
#